data_AF-A0A948DR79-F1
#
_entry.id   AF-A0A948DR79-F1
#
_cell.length_a   1.000
_cell.length_b   1.000
_cell.length_c   1.000
_cell.angle_alpha   90.00
_cell.angle_beta   90.00
_cell.angle_gamma   90.00
#
_symmetry.space_group_name_H-M   'P 1'
#
loop_
_entity.id
_entity.type
_entity.pdbx_description
1 polymer ?
#
loop_
_entity_poly.entity_id
_entity_poly.type
_entity_poly.pdbx_seq_one_letter_code
_entity_poly.pdbx_strand_id
1 'polypeptide(L)' 'MSHATGVSYLKEGVLPHMWCSGCGIGVMLGAMLRAFEELGYRNADTVVVTGIGCTGKADDYLVTHA' A
#
# COMPACT_ATOMS: atom_id res chain seq x y z
N MET A 1 7.55 5.72 20.50
CA MET A 1 6.52 5.50 19.48
C MET A 1 7.12 4.56 18.48
N SER A 2 6.63 3.31 18.39
CA SER A 2 7.12 2.37 17.38
C SER A 2 6.87 3.00 16.00
N HIS A 3 7.92 3.27 15.23
CA HIS A 3 7.78 3.90 13.92
C HIS A 3 7.01 2.94 13.00
N ALA A 4 5.83 3.34 12.53
CA ALA A 4 5.07 2.54 11.58
C ALA A 4 5.90 2.33 10.30
N THR A 5 5.99 1.08 9.87
CA THR A 5 6.78 0.65 8.71
C THR A 5 5.91 0.42 7.49
N GLY A 6 4.62 0.11 7.68
CA GLY A 6 3.66 -0.28 6.66
C GLY A 6 3.87 -1.69 6.10
N VAL A 7 4.88 -2.43 6.57
CA VAL A 7 5.30 -3.70 5.97
C VAL A 7 4.24 -4.81 6.14
N SER A 8 3.47 -4.79 7.23
CA SER A 8 2.36 -5.73 7.46
C SER A 8 1.21 -5.64 6.45
N TYR A 9 1.16 -4.54 5.68
CA TYR A 9 0.17 -4.30 4.62
C TYR A 9 0.76 -4.48 3.22
N LEU A 10 2.09 -4.60 3.10
CA LEU A 10 2.76 -4.77 1.81
C LEU A 10 2.81 -6.25 1.43
N LYS A 11 2.40 -6.57 0.20
CA LYS A 11 2.48 -7.93 -0.33
C LYS A 11 3.94 -8.34 -0.54
N GLU A 12 4.32 -9.55 -0.13
CA GLU A 12 5.68 -10.03 -0.29
C GLU A 12 6.03 -10.23 -1.78
N GLY A 13 7.28 -9.91 -2.15
CA GLY A 13 7.82 -10.17 -3.49
C GLY A 13 7.31 -9.26 -4.62
N VAL A 14 6.52 -8.21 -4.32
CA VAL A 14 5.97 -7.29 -5.34
C VAL A 14 6.86 -6.09 -5.64
N LEU A 15 7.92 -5.87 -4.86
CA LEU A 15 8.91 -4.83 -5.12
C LEU A 15 10.05 -5.37 -6.01
N PRO A 16 10.62 -4.54 -6.91
CA PRO A 16 10.35 -3.12 -7.11
C PRO A 16 9.00 -2.85 -7.80
N HIS A 17 8.36 -1.74 -7.45
CA HIS A 17 7.09 -1.36 -8.06
C HIS A 17 7.26 -0.89 -9.52
N MET A 18 6.18 -0.93 -10.29
CA MET A 18 6.17 -0.60 -11.71
C MET A 18 6.27 0.89 -12.06
N TRP A 19 6.00 1.79 -11.10
CA TRP A 19 5.98 3.23 -11.39
C TRP A 19 7.36 3.80 -11.65
N CYS A 20 7.41 4.85 -12.48
CA CYS A 20 8.65 5.53 -12.88
C CYS A 20 9.46 6.02 -11.67
N SER A 21 10.78 6.11 -11.83
CA SER A 21 11.66 6.74 -10.85
C SER A 21 11.21 8.17 -10.54
N GLY A 22 10.98 8.49 -9.27
CA GLY A 22 10.47 9.80 -8.83
C GLY A 22 8.94 9.96 -8.95
N CYS A 23 8.20 8.93 -9.35
CA CYS A 23 6.74 8.98 -9.38
C CYS A 23 6.17 9.08 -7.95
N GLY A 24 5.27 10.04 -7.73
CA GLY A 24 4.62 10.26 -6.43
C GLY A 24 3.69 9.12 -5.99
N ILE A 25 3.31 8.20 -6.88
CA ILE A 25 2.44 7.06 -6.52
C ILE A 25 3.14 6.11 -5.55
N GLY A 26 4.45 5.85 -5.73
CA GLY A 26 5.21 5.02 -4.79
C GLY A 26 5.32 5.68 -3.41
N VAL A 27 5.46 7.00 -3.37
CA VAL A 27 5.46 7.78 -2.12
C VAL A 27 4.10 7.71 -1.42
N MET A 28 3.02 7.87 -2.20
CA MET A 28 1.64 7.77 -1.72
C MET A 28 1.35 6.37 -1.17
N LEU A 29 1.74 5.31 -1.88
CA LEU A 29 1.58 3.92 -1.43
C LEU A 29 2.25 3.74 -0.05
N GLY A 30 3.53 4.12 0.08
CA GLY A 30 4.23 3.98 1.36
C GLY A 30 3.57 4.77 2.50
N ALA A 31 3.05 5.97 2.23
CA ALA A 31 2.35 6.77 3.23
C ALA A 31 1.03 6.11 3.65
N MET A 32 0.28 5.56 2.71
CA MET A 32 -0.98 4.85 2.97
C MET A 32 -0.77 3.62 3.86
N LEU A 33 0.23 2.78 3.57
CA LEU A 33 0.52 1.59 4.38
C LEU A 33 0.90 1.92 5.82
N ARG A 34 1.71 2.97 6.02
CA ARG A 34 2.06 3.45 7.38
C ARG A 34 0.83 3.98 8.12
N ALA A 35 -0.05 4.72 7.43
CA ALA A 35 -1.29 5.21 8.03
C ALA A 35 -2.21 4.06 8.47
N PHE A 36 -2.32 2.99 7.68
CA PHE A 36 -3.11 1.82 8.09
C PHE A 36 -2.55 1.18 9.37
N GLU A 37 -1.23 1.06 9.47
CA GLU A 37 -0.56 0.55 10.68
C GLU A 37 -0.79 1.46 11.89
N GLU A 38 -0.64 2.78 11.74
CA GLU A 38 -0.86 3.76 12.82
C GLU A 38 -2.31 3.77 13.32
N LEU A 39 -3.27 3.57 12.42
CA LEU A 39 -4.70 3.52 12.73
C LEU A 39 -5.16 2.14 13.25
N GLY A 40 -4.30 1.13 13.21
CA GLY A 40 -4.61 -0.22 13.70
C GLY A 40 -5.69 -0.93 12.89
N TYR A 41 -5.78 -0.66 11.59
CA TYR A 41 -6.73 -1.37 10.73
C TYR A 41 -6.38 -2.86 10.64
N ARG A 42 -7.38 -3.72 10.44
CA ARG A 42 -7.14 -5.15 10.20
C ARG A 42 -7.17 -5.39 8.70
N ASN A 43 -6.17 -6.08 8.16
CA ASN A 43 -6.13 -6.48 6.74
C ASN A 43 -7.42 -7.17 6.29
N ALA A 44 -8.03 -7.96 7.19
CA ALA A 44 -9.26 -8.69 6.93
C ALA A 44 -10.54 -7.85 6.88
N ASP A 45 -10.52 -6.65 7.47
CA ASP A 45 -11.67 -5.74 7.46
C ASP A 45 -11.45 -4.54 6.53
N THR A 46 -10.35 -4.53 5.78
CA THR A 46 -9.96 -3.41 4.92
C THR A 46 -10.08 -3.84 3.48
N VAL A 47 -10.77 -3.03 2.67
CA VAL A 47 -10.85 -3.20 1.21
C VAL A 47 -10.25 -1.96 0.56
N VAL A 48 -9.33 -2.15 -0.36
CA VAL A 48 -8.73 -1.06 -1.14
C VAL A 48 -9.25 -1.13 -2.56
N VAL A 49 -9.97 -0.09 -2.97
CA VAL A 49 -10.62 0.00 -4.29
C VAL A 49 -9.86 0.99 -5.14
N THR A 50 -9.43 0.56 -6.32
CA THR A 50 -8.67 1.37 -7.27
C THR A 50 -9.45 1.58 -8.57
N GLY A 51 -9.10 2.64 -9.30
CA GLY A 51 -9.66 2.95 -10.62
C GLY A 51 -8.80 2.41 -11.76
N ILE A 52 -8.97 2.95 -12.98
CA ILE A 52 -8.11 2.65 -14.12
C ILE A 52 -6.99 3.69 -14.24
N GLY A 53 -5.75 3.22 -14.39
CA GLY A 53 -4.57 4.06 -14.62
C GLY A 53 -3.34 3.58 -13.85
N CYS A 54 -2.27 4.37 -13.82
CA CYS A 54 -1.06 4.03 -13.08
C CYS A 54 -1.33 3.83 -11.58
N THR A 55 -2.09 4.74 -10.96
CA THR A 55 -2.54 4.60 -9.57
C THR A 55 -3.52 3.43 -9.39
N GLY A 56 -4.19 3.05 -10.49
CA GLY A 56 -5.10 1.91 -10.56
C GLY A 56 -4.43 0.56 -10.27
N LYS A 57 -3.11 0.53 -10.17
CA LYS A 57 -2.29 -0.63 -9.84
C LYS A 57 -1.89 -0.69 -8.37
N ALA A 58 -2.34 0.25 -7.54
CA ALA A 58 -1.92 0.33 -6.15
C ALA A 58 -2.36 -0.90 -5.35
N ASP A 59 -3.55 -1.45 -5.59
CA ASP A 59 -4.09 -2.64 -4.94
C ASP A 59 -3.26 -3.91 -5.16
N ASP A 60 -2.54 -4.02 -6.29
CA ASP A 60 -1.63 -5.15 -6.57
C ASP A 60 -0.51 -5.29 -5.52
N TYR A 61 -0.23 -4.23 -4.75
CA TYR A 61 0.85 -4.16 -3.76
C TYR A 61 0.40 -4.46 -2.32
N LEU A 62 -0.89 -4.65 -2.05
CA LEU A 62 -1.42 -4.77 -0.69
C LEU A 62 -1.82 -6.19 -0.29
N VAL A 63 -1.72 -6.47 1.01
CA VAL A 63 -2.34 -7.62 1.66
C VAL A 63 -3.61 -7.14 2.37
N THR A 64 -4.70 -7.03 1.63
CA THR A 64 -6.03 -6.68 2.14
C THR A 64 -7.06 -7.67 1.60
N HIS A 65 -8.17 -7.86 2.31
CA HIS A 65 -9.23 -8.74 1.81
C HIS A 65 -9.91 -8.11 0.59
N ALA A 66 -9.85 -8.82 -0.53
CA ALA A 66 -10.64 -8.62 -1.74
C ALA A 66 -11.32 -9.95 -2.08
#